data_AF-A0A4R1B7L7-F1
#
_entry.id   AF-A0A4R1B7L7-F1
#
_cell.length_a   1.000
_cell.length_b   1.000
_cell.length_c   1.000
_cell.angle_alpha   90.00
_cell.angle_beta   90.00
_cell.angle_gamma   90.00
#
_symmetry.space_group_name_H-M   'P 1'
#
loop_
_entity.id
_entity.type
_entity.pdbx_description
1 polymer ?
#
loop_
_entity_poly.entity_id
_entity_poly.type
_entity_poly.pdbx_seq_one_letter_code
_entity_poly.pdbx_strand_id
1 'polypeptide(L)'
;MTKEAAERVRTLPPLPEIDDATRREFLIGAAGLLLLPAGCGSDGERGGSEPSGETRTFEHAFGEIEIPVSPKRVAVLTAHALDAVVALGIEPVAGVTGYSELYAGALEDAEVKFPNQEPNLEALARVEPDLMLTLGFEGELFFGDYEKLSEIAPTAVFDWTSDGEWKPHFRFCADALGRLEEAEVLISELLRRRPGPPGRGGGPDLGLRGAGGPVAGRPAAIPGGDRGRRVAGEF
;
A
#
# COMPACT_ATOMS: atom_id res chain seq x y z
N MET A 1 -16.97 -3.92 10.12
CA MET A 1 -15.85 -4.42 10.95
C MET A 1 -16.39 -4.99 12.25
N THR A 2 -15.79 -6.06 12.80
CA THR A 2 -16.21 -6.62 14.11
C THR A 2 -15.64 -5.79 15.26
N LYS A 3 -16.29 -5.84 16.42
CA LYS A 3 -15.85 -5.14 17.64
C LYS A 3 -14.43 -5.56 18.06
N GLU A 4 -14.11 -6.83 17.88
CA GLU A 4 -12.78 -7.42 18.10
C GLU A 4 -11.69 -6.80 17.19
N ALA A 5 -12.00 -6.51 15.91
CA ALA A 5 -11.04 -5.89 15.01
C ALA A 5 -10.69 -4.45 15.45
N ALA A 6 -11.69 -3.67 15.87
CA ALA A 6 -11.49 -2.32 16.39
C ALA A 6 -10.71 -2.31 17.72
N GLU A 7 -10.94 -3.30 18.58
CA GLU A 7 -10.20 -3.46 19.84
C GLU A 7 -8.74 -3.86 19.61
N ARG A 8 -8.47 -4.75 18.65
CA ARG A 8 -7.12 -5.18 18.28
C ARG A 8 -6.27 -4.04 17.72
N VAL A 9 -6.86 -3.14 16.92
CA VAL A 9 -6.17 -1.92 16.43
C VAL A 9 -5.78 -1.00 17.60
N ARG A 10 -6.67 -0.82 18.59
CA ARG A 10 -6.39 0.01 19.79
C ARG A 10 -5.32 -0.55 20.71
N THR A 11 -5.06 -1.86 20.64
CA THR A 11 -4.02 -2.54 21.43
C THR A 11 -2.67 -2.67 20.73
N LEU A 12 -2.53 -2.16 19.50
CA LEU A 12 -1.22 -2.14 18.84
C LEU A 12 -0.29 -1.19 19.61
N PRO A 13 0.96 -1.58 19.88
CA PRO A 13 1.94 -0.65 20.43
C PRO A 13 2.15 0.49 19.42
N PRO A 14 2.42 1.72 19.88
CA PRO A 14 2.72 2.83 18.98
C PRO A 14 3.86 2.46 18.02
N LEU A 15 3.79 2.99 16.80
CA LEU A 15 4.93 2.96 15.89
C LEU A 15 6.12 3.62 16.59
N PRO A 16 7.37 3.16 16.34
CA PRO A 16 8.52 3.86 16.86
C PRO A 16 8.52 5.30 16.32
N GLU A 17 8.68 6.30 17.18
CA GLU A 17 9.10 7.62 16.73
C GLU A 17 10.43 7.46 16.00
N ILE A 18 10.55 8.09 14.83
CA ILE A 18 11.81 8.13 14.08
C ILE A 18 12.55 9.39 14.54
N ASP A 19 13.52 9.21 15.44
CA ASP A 19 14.35 10.29 15.97
C ASP A 19 14.97 11.14 14.83
N ASP A 20 14.91 12.47 14.94
CA ASP A 20 15.54 13.41 13.99
C ASP A 20 17.05 13.18 13.79
N ALA A 21 17.71 12.49 14.73
CA ALA A 21 19.09 12.04 14.58
C ALA A 21 19.25 11.08 13.39
N THR A 22 18.32 10.13 13.22
CA THR A 22 18.33 9.14 12.13
C THR A 22 18.15 9.81 10.77
N ARG A 23 17.31 10.86 10.69
CA ARG A 23 17.16 11.71 9.50
C ARG A 23 18.44 12.46 9.12
N ARG A 24 19.31 12.78 10.09
CA ARG A 24 20.54 13.58 9.86
C ARG A 24 21.78 12.76 9.53
N GLU A 25 21.95 11.56 10.07
CA GLU A 25 23.18 10.79 9.85
C GLU A 25 23.28 10.15 8.45
N PHE A 26 22.17 9.93 7.75
CA PHE A 26 22.19 9.41 6.37
C PHE A 26 22.55 10.45 5.29
N LEU A 27 22.49 11.76 5.59
CA LEU A 27 22.71 12.83 4.60
C LEU A 27 24.19 13.20 4.37
N ILE A 28 25.15 12.54 5.04
CA ILE A 28 26.59 12.90 4.99
C ILE A 28 27.37 11.98 4.01
N GLY A 29 26.69 11.05 3.34
CA GLY A 29 27.32 9.90 2.66
C GLY A 29 27.82 10.05 1.22
N ALA A 30 27.73 11.21 0.54
CA ALA A 30 28.08 11.30 -0.89
C ALA A 30 28.57 12.69 -1.37
N ALA A 31 29.75 13.13 -0.92
CA ALA A 31 30.43 14.31 -1.48
C ALA A 31 31.87 13.96 -1.91
N GLY A 32 32.04 13.51 -3.16
CA GLY A 32 33.33 12.96 -3.63
C GLY A 32 33.54 12.91 -5.14
N LEU A 33 33.90 14.07 -5.72
CA LEU A 33 34.88 14.21 -6.83
C LEU A 33 34.57 13.58 -8.21
N LEU A 34 34.24 14.41 -9.21
CA LEU A 34 35.12 14.72 -10.37
C LEU A 34 34.53 15.83 -11.28
N LEU A 35 35.32 16.34 -12.24
CA LEU A 35 35.12 17.63 -12.91
C LEU A 35 35.48 17.56 -14.42
N LEU A 36 34.71 18.27 -15.28
CA LEU A 36 34.96 18.64 -16.70
C LEU A 36 34.68 17.57 -17.81
N PRO A 37 34.47 17.97 -19.10
CA PRO A 37 33.54 19.02 -19.57
C PRO A 37 32.81 18.70 -20.92
N ALA A 38 31.82 19.54 -21.26
CA ALA A 38 31.38 19.96 -22.61
C ALA A 38 31.08 18.92 -23.73
N GLY A 39 29.80 18.85 -24.13
CA GLY A 39 29.34 18.35 -25.43
C GLY A 39 28.07 19.10 -25.86
N CYS A 40 28.09 19.75 -27.03
CA CYS A 40 26.98 20.56 -27.55
C CYS A 40 26.15 19.75 -28.57
N GLY A 41 24.82 19.81 -28.46
CA GLY A 41 23.86 19.20 -29.40
C GLY A 41 22.56 20.02 -29.42
N SER A 42 22.00 20.25 -30.60
CA SER A 42 21.08 21.36 -30.87
C SER A 42 19.59 21.00 -30.93
N ASP A 43 18.78 21.97 -30.49
CA ASP A 43 17.39 22.27 -30.87
C ASP A 43 16.29 21.21 -30.72
N GLY A 44 15.32 21.56 -29.86
CA GLY A 44 14.11 20.79 -29.62
C GLY A 44 13.21 21.44 -28.56
N GLU A 45 12.87 22.73 -28.70
CA GLU A 45 11.96 23.41 -27.77
C GLU A 45 10.61 22.68 -27.67
N ARG A 46 10.37 22.05 -26.52
CA ARG A 46 9.05 21.67 -26.02
C ARG A 46 8.99 22.05 -24.55
N GLY A 47 8.44 23.24 -24.28
CA GLY A 47 8.32 23.77 -22.93
C GLY A 47 7.34 22.96 -22.08
N GLY A 48 7.85 21.95 -21.39
CA GLY A 48 7.35 21.52 -20.08
C GLY A 48 8.31 22.02 -19.00
N SER A 49 7.81 22.35 -17.82
CA SER A 49 8.65 22.70 -16.68
C SER A 49 9.46 21.48 -16.27
N GLU A 50 10.75 21.42 -16.63
CA GLU A 50 11.61 20.31 -16.20
C GLU A 50 11.70 20.30 -14.66
N PRO A 51 11.45 19.16 -13.99
CA PRO A 51 11.78 19.04 -12.57
C PRO A 51 13.30 19.26 -12.42
N SER A 52 13.69 20.15 -11.52
CA SER A 52 15.09 20.62 -11.38
C SER A 52 15.98 19.62 -10.64
N GLY A 53 15.95 18.36 -11.05
CA GLY A 53 16.70 17.25 -10.45
C GLY A 53 16.85 16.07 -11.39
N GLU A 54 17.72 15.13 -11.02
CA GLU A 54 17.94 13.87 -11.73
C GLU A 54 16.65 13.02 -11.71
N THR A 55 16.25 12.48 -12.86
CA THR A 55 15.10 11.56 -12.99
C THR A 55 15.55 10.12 -13.18
N ARG A 56 14.63 9.19 -12.99
CA ARG A 56 14.78 7.79 -13.35
C ARG A 56 13.49 7.25 -13.94
N THR A 57 13.63 6.28 -14.84
CA THR A 57 12.52 5.46 -15.31
C THR A 57 11.96 4.61 -14.17
N PHE A 58 10.64 4.52 -14.10
CA PHE A 58 9.90 3.79 -13.08
C PHE A 58 8.68 3.10 -13.70
N GLU A 59 8.51 1.81 -13.40
CA GLU A 59 7.42 0.97 -13.91
C GLU A 59 6.18 1.08 -13.01
N HIS A 60 5.01 1.24 -13.61
CA HIS A 60 3.72 1.33 -12.93
C HIS A 60 2.57 0.81 -13.81
N ALA A 61 1.33 0.87 -13.34
CA ALA A 61 0.16 0.27 -14.01
C ALA A 61 -0.09 0.70 -15.48
N PHE A 62 0.44 1.85 -15.93
CA PHE A 62 0.29 2.33 -17.32
C PHE A 62 1.59 2.24 -18.15
N GLY A 63 2.62 1.55 -17.65
CA GLY A 63 3.90 1.36 -18.33
C GLY A 63 5.06 2.04 -17.60
N GLU A 64 5.91 2.75 -18.34
CA GLU A 64 7.09 3.44 -17.82
C GLU A 64 6.86 4.95 -17.75
N ILE A 65 7.28 5.58 -16.65
CA ILE A 65 7.30 7.04 -16.46
C ILE A 65 8.66 7.49 -15.93
N GLU A 66 9.03 8.74 -16.22
CA GLU A 66 10.16 9.41 -15.57
C GLU A 66 9.69 10.05 -14.26
N ILE A 67 10.33 9.69 -13.14
CA ILE A 67 10.10 10.29 -11.81
C ILE A 67 11.39 10.90 -11.26
N PRO A 68 11.33 11.89 -10.37
CA PRO A 68 12.53 12.39 -9.68
C PRO A 68 13.21 11.27 -8.87
N VAL A 69 14.54 11.21 -8.88
CA VAL A 69 15.33 10.28 -8.02
C VAL A 69 15.10 10.57 -6.52
N SER A 70 14.77 11.82 -6.17
CA SER A 70 14.47 12.20 -4.79
C SER A 70 13.35 13.26 -4.75
N PRO A 71 12.07 12.84 -4.84
CA PRO A 71 10.91 13.72 -4.82
C PRO A 71 10.87 14.61 -3.58
N LYS A 72 10.36 15.84 -3.74
CA LYS A 72 10.28 16.90 -2.71
C LYS A 72 8.86 17.37 -2.46
N ARG A 73 7.97 17.28 -3.45
CA ARG A 73 6.57 17.75 -3.41
C ARG A 73 5.65 16.59 -3.76
N VAL A 74 5.52 15.66 -2.82
CA VAL A 74 4.71 14.44 -3.00
C VAL A 74 3.24 14.74 -2.75
N ALA A 75 2.36 14.34 -3.67
CA ALA A 75 0.91 14.28 -3.45
C ALA A 75 0.44 12.83 -3.31
N VAL A 76 -0.47 12.57 -2.35
CA VAL A 76 -1.03 11.23 -2.10
C VAL A 76 -2.53 11.20 -2.35
N LEU A 77 -2.95 10.45 -3.37
CA LEU A 77 -4.33 10.46 -3.86
C LEU A 77 -5.22 9.41 -3.17
N THR A 78 -4.62 8.37 -2.58
CA THR A 78 -5.35 7.29 -1.88
C THR A 78 -4.91 7.16 -0.42
N ALA A 79 -5.80 6.62 0.41
CA ALA A 79 -5.50 6.39 1.83
C ALA A 79 -4.34 5.40 2.02
N HIS A 80 -4.23 4.40 1.15
CA HIS A 80 -3.13 3.43 1.16
C HIS A 80 -1.79 4.05 0.75
N ALA A 81 -1.77 4.99 -0.19
CA ALA A 81 -0.57 5.77 -0.52
C ALA A 81 -0.17 6.70 0.65
N LEU A 82 -1.15 7.28 1.33
CA LEU A 82 -0.93 8.05 2.57
C LEU A 82 -0.37 7.17 3.70
N ASP A 83 -0.90 5.96 3.93
CA ASP A 83 -0.34 4.99 4.90
C ASP A 83 1.16 4.79 4.67
N ALA A 84 1.56 4.62 3.41
CA ALA A 84 2.95 4.39 3.01
C ALA A 84 3.84 5.62 3.23
N VAL A 85 3.39 6.79 2.77
CA VAL A 85 4.12 8.06 2.87
C VAL A 85 4.32 8.47 4.33
N VAL A 86 3.29 8.35 5.17
CA VAL A 86 3.38 8.65 6.60
C VAL A 86 4.27 7.64 7.34
N ALA A 87 4.22 6.34 6.99
CA ALA A 87 5.09 5.33 7.58
C ALA A 87 6.58 5.54 7.27
N LEU A 88 6.90 6.16 6.12
CA LEU A 88 8.25 6.60 5.74
C LEU A 88 8.62 7.99 6.31
N GLY A 89 7.75 8.58 7.14
CA GLY A 89 7.97 9.88 7.75
C GLY A 89 8.08 11.02 6.72
N ILE A 90 7.31 10.96 5.63
CA ILE A 90 7.22 12.01 4.61
C ILE A 90 5.89 12.75 4.78
N GLU A 91 5.95 14.08 4.77
CA GLU A 91 4.79 14.97 4.81
C GLU A 91 4.42 15.35 3.35
N PRO A 92 3.22 15.01 2.85
CA PRO A 92 2.83 15.31 1.49
C PRO A 92 2.28 16.75 1.35
N VAL A 93 2.56 17.40 0.21
CA VAL A 93 2.02 18.74 -0.11
C VAL A 93 0.51 18.71 -0.40
N ALA A 94 0.00 17.55 -0.82
CA ALA A 94 -1.44 17.32 -0.96
C ALA A 94 -1.81 15.91 -0.51
N GLY A 95 -2.93 15.75 0.20
CA GLY A 95 -3.33 14.44 0.71
C GLY A 95 -4.82 14.25 0.95
N VAL A 96 -5.24 12.99 0.85
CA VAL A 96 -6.61 12.58 1.17
C VAL A 96 -6.87 12.59 2.69
N THR A 97 -8.08 12.95 3.08
CA THR A 97 -8.51 13.08 4.48
C THR A 97 -9.74 12.21 4.80
N GLY A 98 -10.04 12.04 6.10
CA GLY A 98 -11.25 11.36 6.58
C GLY A 98 -11.13 9.87 6.87
N TYR A 99 -9.97 9.25 6.58
CA TYR A 99 -9.76 7.80 6.76
C TYR A 99 -9.28 7.43 8.18
N SER A 100 -8.47 8.28 8.81
CA SER A 100 -7.93 8.06 10.16
C SER A 100 -7.49 9.36 10.82
N GLU A 101 -7.76 9.53 12.12
CA GLU A 101 -7.22 10.65 12.91
C GLU A 101 -5.69 10.55 13.07
N LEU A 102 -5.10 9.37 12.88
CA LEU A 102 -3.64 9.15 12.95
C LEU A 102 -2.87 9.96 11.90
N TYR A 103 -3.50 10.37 10.81
CA TYR A 103 -2.88 11.14 9.73
C TYR A 103 -3.08 12.66 9.87
N ALA A 104 -3.76 13.12 10.92
CA ALA A 104 -4.05 14.54 11.12
C ALA A 104 -2.77 15.39 11.24
N GLY A 105 -1.75 14.89 11.96
CA GLY A 105 -0.46 15.57 12.11
C GLY A 105 0.38 15.56 10.83
N ALA A 106 0.49 14.41 10.17
CA ALA A 106 1.24 14.30 8.91
C ALA A 106 0.60 15.07 7.73
N LEU A 107 -0.66 15.48 7.89
CA LEU A 107 -1.37 16.37 6.96
C LEU A 107 -1.56 17.77 7.54
N GLU A 108 -0.88 18.18 8.62
CA GLU A 108 -1.05 19.51 9.23
C GLU A 108 -0.63 20.60 8.24
N ASP A 109 0.59 20.49 7.70
CA ASP A 109 1.19 21.44 6.75
C ASP A 109 0.83 21.16 5.27
N ALA A 110 0.02 20.14 4.97
CA ALA A 110 -0.41 19.86 3.60
C ALA A 110 -1.24 21.03 3.02
N GLU A 111 -0.77 21.61 1.91
CA GLU A 111 -1.37 22.77 1.25
C GLU A 111 -2.77 22.46 0.68
N VAL A 112 -2.97 21.24 0.19
CA VAL A 112 -4.26 20.76 -0.36
C VAL A 112 -4.73 19.50 0.35
N LYS A 113 -5.97 19.55 0.86
CA LYS A 113 -6.60 18.45 1.61
C LYS A 113 -7.96 18.17 1.00
N PHE A 114 -8.24 16.92 0.63
CA PHE A 114 -9.49 16.52 -0.01
C PHE A 114 -10.12 15.30 0.68
N PRO A 115 -11.44 15.23 0.85
CA PRO A 115 -12.12 14.05 1.37
C PRO A 115 -12.31 13.00 0.27
N ASN A 116 -12.73 11.79 0.65
CA ASN A 116 -13.33 10.76 -0.23
C ASN A 116 -12.52 10.33 -1.46
N GLN A 117 -11.21 10.61 -1.54
CA GLN A 117 -10.41 10.41 -2.77
C GLN A 117 -10.92 11.24 -3.97
N GLU A 118 -11.48 12.42 -3.72
CA GLU A 118 -11.96 13.36 -4.76
C GLU A 118 -11.09 14.64 -4.82
N PRO A 119 -9.86 14.59 -5.38
CA PRO A 119 -8.99 15.76 -5.47
C PRO A 119 -9.52 16.78 -6.49
N ASN A 120 -9.49 18.06 -6.12
CA ASN A 120 -9.69 19.14 -7.09
C ASN A 120 -8.42 19.31 -7.93
N LEU A 121 -8.50 19.00 -9.23
CA LEU A 121 -7.34 19.01 -10.14
C LEU A 121 -6.69 20.40 -10.27
N GLU A 122 -7.45 21.50 -10.26
CA GLU A 122 -6.85 22.85 -10.27
C GLU A 122 -6.08 23.16 -8.99
N ALA A 123 -6.59 22.73 -7.83
CA ALA A 123 -5.91 22.90 -6.56
C ALA A 123 -4.63 22.04 -6.51
N LEU A 124 -4.70 20.81 -7.01
CA LEU A 124 -3.55 19.90 -7.11
C LEU A 124 -2.47 20.45 -8.05
N ALA A 125 -2.84 21.05 -9.18
CA ALA A 125 -1.90 21.73 -10.07
C ALA A 125 -1.24 22.97 -9.43
N ARG A 126 -1.97 23.74 -8.62
CA ARG A 126 -1.44 24.93 -7.92
C ARG A 126 -0.39 24.63 -6.86
N VAL A 127 -0.34 23.41 -6.33
CA VAL A 127 0.70 22.99 -5.38
C VAL A 127 1.89 22.32 -6.06
N GLU A 128 1.96 22.32 -7.40
CA GLU A 128 3.14 21.91 -8.18
C GLU A 128 3.84 20.65 -7.62
N PRO A 129 3.14 19.50 -7.54
CA PRO A 129 3.76 18.26 -7.07
C PRO A 129 4.81 17.77 -8.08
N ASP A 130 5.89 17.15 -7.58
CA ASP A 130 6.93 16.53 -8.43
C ASP A 130 6.78 15.01 -8.54
N LEU A 131 5.95 14.41 -7.68
CA LEU A 131 5.49 13.03 -7.78
C LEU A 131 4.09 12.91 -7.17
N MET A 132 3.21 12.18 -7.85
CA MET A 132 1.89 11.80 -7.32
C MET A 132 1.81 10.28 -7.13
N LEU A 133 1.40 9.86 -5.94
CA LEU A 133 1.25 8.45 -5.56
C LEU A 133 -0.22 8.09 -5.44
N THR A 134 -0.60 7.03 -6.13
CA THR A 134 -1.95 6.48 -6.11
C THR A 134 -1.94 4.96 -6.29
N LEU A 135 -3.09 4.35 -6.07
CA LEU A 135 -3.37 2.99 -6.52
C LEU A 135 -4.67 3.00 -7.30
N GLY A 136 -4.85 1.98 -8.14
CA GLY A 136 -6.12 1.71 -8.79
C GLY A 136 -6.32 0.21 -8.96
N PHE A 137 -7.55 -0.17 -9.24
CA PHE A 137 -7.87 -1.38 -9.97
C PHE A 137 -8.64 -0.99 -11.24
N GLU A 138 -8.68 -1.89 -12.22
CA GLU A 138 -9.41 -1.67 -13.48
C GLU A 138 -10.89 -1.36 -13.18
N GLY A 139 -11.29 -0.09 -13.32
CA GLY A 139 -12.63 0.41 -12.99
C GLY A 139 -12.73 1.46 -11.85
N GLU A 140 -11.65 1.80 -11.16
CA GLU A 140 -11.61 2.88 -10.15
C GLU A 140 -11.45 4.30 -10.75
N LEU A 141 -11.84 5.30 -9.95
CA LEU A 141 -11.78 6.74 -10.29
C LEU A 141 -10.41 7.16 -10.83
N PHE A 142 -9.33 6.86 -10.11
CA PHE A 142 -7.97 7.27 -10.51
C PHE A 142 -7.38 6.50 -11.69
N PHE A 143 -7.91 5.31 -11.99
CA PHE A 143 -7.56 4.60 -13.22
C PHE A 143 -8.18 5.30 -14.45
N GLY A 144 -9.38 5.88 -14.30
CA GLY A 144 -10.04 6.66 -15.34
C GLY A 144 -9.53 8.09 -15.53
N ASP A 145 -9.00 8.72 -14.48
CA ASP A 145 -8.48 10.10 -14.52
C ASP A 145 -6.95 10.20 -14.72
N TYR A 146 -6.25 9.08 -14.96
CA TYR A 146 -4.79 9.03 -15.10
C TYR A 146 -4.22 10.05 -16.10
N GLU A 147 -4.84 10.20 -17.28
CA GLU A 147 -4.39 11.16 -18.31
C GLU A 147 -4.30 12.59 -17.73
N LYS A 148 -5.36 13.06 -17.06
CA LYS A 148 -5.43 14.41 -16.46
C LYS A 148 -4.46 14.58 -15.28
N LEU A 149 -4.20 13.51 -14.54
CA LEU A 149 -3.21 13.52 -13.46
C LEU A 149 -1.79 13.60 -14.03
N SER A 150 -1.50 12.86 -15.10
CA SER A 150 -0.20 12.89 -15.79
C SER A 150 0.12 14.25 -16.44
N GLU A 151 -0.90 15.04 -16.80
CA GLU A 151 -0.74 16.43 -17.25
C GLU A 151 -0.30 17.39 -16.12
N ILE A 152 -0.55 17.03 -14.85
CA ILE A 152 -0.15 17.83 -13.69
C ILE A 152 1.28 17.48 -13.25
N ALA A 153 1.57 16.18 -13.08
CA ALA A 153 2.86 15.69 -12.58
C ALA A 153 3.03 14.18 -12.83
N PRO A 154 4.27 13.63 -12.75
CA PRO A 154 4.51 12.19 -12.81
C PRO A 154 3.62 11.43 -11.80
N THR A 155 2.78 10.53 -12.30
CA THR A 155 1.75 9.85 -11.51
C THR A 155 2.02 8.36 -11.45
N ALA A 156 2.64 7.90 -10.37
CA ALA A 156 2.90 6.50 -10.12
C ALA A 156 1.63 5.81 -9.58
N VAL A 157 1.09 4.90 -10.39
CA VAL A 157 -0.13 4.11 -10.10
C VAL A 157 0.24 2.67 -9.78
N PHE A 158 -0.02 2.22 -8.55
CA PHE A 158 0.06 0.80 -8.22
C PHE A 158 -1.18 0.06 -8.74
N ASP A 159 -0.97 -1.03 -9.49
CA ASP A 159 -2.03 -1.95 -9.92
C ASP A 159 -2.36 -2.91 -8.77
N TRP A 160 -3.51 -2.69 -8.11
CA TRP A 160 -3.95 -3.50 -6.98
C TRP A 160 -4.88 -4.61 -7.46
N THR A 161 -4.35 -5.83 -7.55
CA THR A 161 -5.03 -6.97 -8.16
C THR A 161 -5.62 -7.95 -7.15
N SER A 162 -5.13 -7.98 -5.91
CA SER A 162 -5.51 -8.99 -4.93
C SER A 162 -5.48 -8.55 -3.46
N ASP A 163 -6.29 -9.22 -2.63
CA ASP A 163 -6.34 -8.96 -1.18
C ASP A 163 -4.99 -9.24 -0.50
N GLY A 164 -4.48 -8.25 0.23
CA GLY A 164 -3.25 -8.40 1.04
C GLY A 164 -1.97 -7.87 0.38
N GLU A 165 -2.06 -7.19 -0.76
CA GLU A 165 -0.93 -6.58 -1.49
C GLU A 165 -0.31 -5.34 -0.80
N TRP A 166 -0.56 -5.14 0.50
CA TRP A 166 0.01 -4.03 1.27
C TRP A 166 1.55 -4.01 1.26
N LYS A 167 2.23 -5.15 1.16
CA LYS A 167 3.70 -5.20 1.06
C LYS A 167 4.20 -4.79 -0.34
N PRO A 168 3.73 -5.39 -1.45
CA PRO A 168 3.98 -4.85 -2.80
C PRO A 168 3.71 -3.35 -2.91
N HIS A 169 2.53 -2.89 -2.49
CA HIS A 169 2.15 -1.48 -2.54
C HIS A 169 3.08 -0.58 -1.70
N PHE A 170 3.39 -0.98 -0.46
CA PHE A 170 4.31 -0.20 0.38
C PHE A 170 5.72 -0.10 -0.23
N ARG A 171 6.22 -1.18 -0.85
CA ARG A 171 7.50 -1.17 -1.59
C ARG A 171 7.45 -0.31 -2.84
N PHE A 172 6.35 -0.36 -3.59
CA PHE A 172 6.14 0.48 -4.77
C PHE A 172 6.20 1.97 -4.42
N CYS A 173 5.44 2.40 -3.38
CA CYS A 173 5.52 3.78 -2.89
C CYS A 173 6.93 4.11 -2.38
N ALA A 174 7.56 3.21 -1.62
CA ALA A 174 8.90 3.44 -1.09
C ALA A 174 9.97 3.57 -2.18
N ASP A 175 9.94 2.72 -3.21
CA ASP A 175 10.86 2.80 -4.34
C ASP A 175 10.67 4.12 -5.11
N ALA A 176 9.43 4.51 -5.41
CA ALA A 176 9.11 5.79 -6.03
C ALA A 176 9.62 7.01 -5.23
N LEU A 177 9.76 6.87 -3.90
CA LEU A 177 10.26 7.91 -2.99
C LEU A 177 11.79 7.81 -2.71
N GLY A 178 12.47 6.82 -3.29
CA GLY A 178 13.89 6.53 -3.04
C GLY A 178 14.17 6.01 -1.62
N ARG A 179 13.26 5.21 -1.04
CA ARG A 179 13.24 4.73 0.36
C ARG A 179 13.04 3.22 0.49
N LEU A 180 13.39 2.42 -0.51
CA LEU A 180 13.10 0.98 -0.53
C LEU A 180 13.75 0.23 0.65
N GLU A 181 14.97 0.61 1.04
CA GLU A 181 15.70 0.04 2.17
C GLU A 181 14.99 0.32 3.52
N GLU A 182 14.50 1.56 3.71
CA GLU A 182 13.72 1.94 4.90
C GLU A 182 12.43 1.12 4.99
N ALA A 183 11.76 0.89 3.86
CA ALA A 183 10.56 0.07 3.80
C ALA A 183 10.81 -1.41 4.17
N GLU A 184 11.91 -2.02 3.74
CA GLU A 184 12.24 -3.40 4.13
C GLU A 184 12.50 -3.53 5.65
N VAL A 185 13.12 -2.52 6.26
CA VAL A 185 13.30 -2.46 7.72
C VAL A 185 11.95 -2.38 8.42
N LEU A 186 11.05 -1.48 7.98
CA LEU A 186 9.72 -1.30 8.55
C LEU A 186 8.83 -2.54 8.38
N ILE A 187 8.85 -3.20 7.21
CA ILE A 187 8.17 -4.48 6.98
C ILE A 187 8.70 -5.54 7.95
N SER A 188 10.02 -5.64 8.10
CA SER A 188 10.67 -6.62 8.97
C SER A 188 10.34 -6.40 10.45
N GLU A 189 10.30 -5.15 10.91
CA GLU A 189 9.89 -4.76 12.26
C GLU A 189 8.42 -5.11 12.53
N LEU A 190 7.51 -4.71 11.62
CA LEU A 190 6.08 -4.99 11.74
C LEU A 190 5.78 -6.50 11.77
N LEU A 191 6.47 -7.30 10.95
CA LEU A 191 6.34 -8.76 10.96
C LEU A 191 6.90 -9.41 12.23
N ARG A 192 7.92 -8.82 12.86
CA ARG A 192 8.45 -9.28 14.15
C ARG A 192 7.51 -8.94 15.32
N ARG A 193 6.86 -7.78 15.27
CA ARG A 193 5.88 -7.34 16.29
C ARG A 193 4.58 -8.13 16.29
N ARG A 194 4.15 -8.62 15.12
CA ARG A 194 2.90 -9.40 15.01
C ARG A 194 3.10 -10.75 15.70
N PRO A 195 2.43 -11.05 16.84
CA PRO A 195 2.50 -12.39 17.40
C PRO A 195 2.01 -13.39 16.36
N GLY A 196 2.69 -14.53 16.27
CA GLY A 196 2.25 -15.62 15.40
C GLY A 196 0.80 -16.01 15.70
N PRO A 197 0.08 -16.65 14.75
CA PRO A 197 -1.23 -17.21 15.04
C PRO A 197 -1.10 -18.09 16.30
N PRO A 198 -2.05 -18.03 17.26
CA PRO A 198 -1.92 -18.77 18.51
C PRO A 198 -1.68 -20.23 18.17
N GLY A 199 -0.47 -20.71 18.51
CA GLY A 199 -0.07 -22.05 18.15
C GLY A 199 -1.06 -23.04 18.72
N ARG A 200 -1.30 -24.15 18.01
CA ARG A 200 -1.92 -25.34 18.60
C ARG A 200 -0.94 -26.01 19.57
N GLY A 201 -0.46 -25.26 20.56
CA GLY A 201 0.15 -25.81 21.76
C GLY A 201 -0.92 -26.60 22.48
N GLY A 202 -0.59 -27.83 22.87
CA GLY A 202 -1.56 -28.72 23.51
C GLY A 202 -2.20 -28.05 24.72
N GLY A 203 -3.53 -28.01 24.74
CA GLY A 203 -4.25 -27.73 25.98
C GLY A 203 -3.88 -28.78 27.04
N PRO A 204 -3.98 -28.46 28.34
CA PRO A 204 -3.66 -29.41 29.39
C PRO A 204 -4.49 -30.68 29.23
N ASP A 205 -3.83 -31.83 29.38
CA ASP A 205 -4.44 -33.16 29.38
C ASP A 205 -5.44 -33.27 30.53
N LEU A 206 -6.70 -32.91 30.26
CA LEU A 206 -7.84 -33.20 31.14
C LEU A 206 -8.14 -34.70 31.03
N GLY A 207 -7.30 -35.48 31.71
CA GLY A 207 -7.30 -36.93 31.65
C GLY A 207 -8.63 -37.53 32.07
N LEU A 208 -9.39 -38.03 31.08
CA LEU A 208 -10.48 -38.98 31.29
C LEU A 208 -10.00 -40.39 30.96
N ARG A 209 -9.11 -40.91 31.83
CA ARG A 209 -8.90 -42.36 31.95
C ARG A 209 -10.04 -42.95 32.77
N GLY A 210 -10.89 -43.80 32.17
CA GLY A 210 -11.89 -44.54 32.95
C GLY A 210 -12.74 -45.53 32.15
N ALA A 211 -12.51 -46.82 32.39
CA ALA A 211 -13.40 -47.97 32.14
C ALA A 211 -13.94 -48.22 30.71
N GLY A 212 -13.46 -49.30 30.09
CA GLY A 212 -14.11 -49.91 28.92
C GLY A 212 -15.26 -50.85 29.30
N GLY A 213 -16.16 -51.09 28.34
CA GLY A 213 -17.29 -52.03 28.40
C GLY A 213 -17.66 -52.50 26.98
N PRO A 214 -18.26 -53.68 26.79
CA PRO A 214 -18.00 -54.49 25.60
C PRO A 214 -18.88 -54.22 24.36
N VAL A 215 -18.35 -54.66 23.21
CA VAL A 215 -18.96 -54.61 21.89
C VAL A 215 -20.04 -55.70 21.72
N ALA A 216 -21.25 -55.28 21.36
CA ALA A 216 -22.30 -56.11 20.74
C ALA A 216 -23.30 -55.16 20.04
N GLY A 217 -23.89 -55.44 18.87
CA GLY A 217 -23.67 -56.50 17.88
C GLY A 217 -24.64 -56.27 16.70
N ARG A 218 -24.25 -56.60 15.46
CA ARG A 218 -25.19 -56.53 14.29
C ARG A 218 -26.04 -57.81 14.26
N PRO A 219 -27.37 -57.67 14.11
CA PRO A 219 -28.06 -58.04 12.85
C PRO A 219 -29.01 -56.92 12.36
N ALA A 220 -29.54 -56.89 11.13
CA ALA A 220 -29.25 -57.66 9.91
C ALA A 220 -29.40 -56.80 8.63
N ALA A 221 -30.36 -57.10 7.74
CA ALA A 221 -30.48 -56.58 6.37
C ALA A 221 -31.85 -56.89 5.68
N ILE A 222 -32.32 -55.99 4.79
CA ILE A 222 -32.97 -56.21 3.47
C ILE A 222 -34.44 -56.78 3.45
N PRO A 223 -35.33 -56.55 2.43
CA PRO A 223 -35.19 -55.89 1.10
C PRO A 223 -36.22 -54.79 0.70
N GLY A 224 -35.86 -54.00 -0.33
CA GLY A 224 -36.57 -53.94 -1.63
C GLY A 224 -37.89 -53.17 -1.81
N GLY A 225 -37.91 -52.24 -2.77
CA GLY A 225 -39.13 -51.52 -3.22
C GLY A 225 -38.91 -50.65 -4.46
N ASP A 226 -38.75 -51.28 -5.64
CA ASP A 226 -38.63 -50.63 -6.95
C ASP A 226 -39.99 -50.15 -7.52
N ARG A 227 -39.96 -49.38 -8.64
CA ARG A 227 -40.99 -48.57 -9.33
C ARG A 227 -41.03 -47.12 -8.83
N GLY A 228 -40.60 -46.08 -9.56
CA GLY A 228 -40.15 -46.00 -10.95
C GLY A 228 -41.27 -45.69 -11.95
N ARG A 229 -41.27 -44.46 -12.53
CA ARG A 229 -41.46 -44.17 -13.98
C ARG A 229 -41.43 -42.65 -14.28
N ARG A 230 -40.83 -42.30 -15.43
CA ARG A 230 -40.67 -40.96 -16.04
C ARG A 230 -41.98 -40.35 -16.59
N VAL A 231 -42.05 -39.01 -16.65
CA VAL A 231 -42.27 -38.11 -17.83
C VAL A 231 -41.98 -36.67 -17.35
N ALA A 232 -41.27 -35.74 -18.01
CA ALA A 232 -41.11 -35.30 -19.42
C ALA A 232 -42.07 -34.15 -19.83
N GLY A 233 -41.53 -33.12 -20.49
CA GLY A 233 -42.17 -31.84 -20.90
C GLY A 233 -41.61 -30.65 -20.11
N GLU A 234 -40.70 -29.82 -20.62
CA GLU A 234 -40.87 -28.78 -21.65
C GLU A 234 -41.95 -27.74 -21.32
N PHE A 235 -41.51 -26.58 -20.82
CA PHE A 235 -41.84 -25.22 -21.26
C PHE A 235 -40.72 -24.26 -20.83
#